data_AF-A0A8S4Q9J3-F1
#
_entry.id   AF-A0A8S4Q9J3-F1
#
_cell.length_a   1.000
_cell.length_b   1.000
_cell.length_c   1.000
_cell.angle_alpha   90.00
_cell.angle_beta   90.00
_cell.angle_gamma   90.00
#
_symmetry.space_group_name_H-M   'P 1'
#
loop_
_entity.id
_entity.type
_entity.pdbx_description
1 polymer ?
#
loop_
_entity_poly.entity_id
_entity_poly.type
_entity_poly.pdbx_seq_one_letter_code
_entity_poly.pdbx_strand_id
1 'polypeptide(L)'
;LLGGEVYHYHTKLMMKEPHTGGKWNWHQDYGYWYQNGCLFPDMATVFIAIDPSTKSNGCLNVIKGSHKCGRVEHKKVAGQTGADVERVNQIMKFPGMELTE
;
A
#
# COMPACT_ATOMS: atom_id res chain seq x y z
N LEU A 1 -12.69 -2.33 -13.66
CA LEU A 1 -11.37 -2.39 -12.99
C LEU A 1 -10.51 -3.50 -13.58
N LEU A 2 -10.85 -4.79 -13.40
CA LEU A 2 -9.97 -5.90 -13.81
C LEU A 2 -10.38 -6.63 -15.10
N GLY A 3 -11.63 -6.51 -15.56
CA GLY A 3 -12.02 -6.90 -16.93
C GLY A 3 -12.17 -8.40 -17.22
N GLY A 4 -12.01 -9.28 -16.24
CA GLY A 4 -12.17 -10.73 -16.38
C GLY A 4 -12.76 -11.39 -15.14
N GLU A 5 -12.73 -12.73 -15.10
CA GLU A 5 -13.10 -13.48 -13.90
C GLU A 5 -12.15 -13.15 -12.75
N VAL A 6 -12.72 -13.04 -11.55
CA VAL A 6 -11.99 -12.69 -10.34
C VAL A 6 -12.23 -13.75 -9.28
N TYR A 7 -11.21 -13.99 -8.46
CA TYR A 7 -11.30 -14.83 -7.28
C TYR A 7 -10.71 -14.09 -6.08
N HIS A 8 -11.03 -14.58 -4.89
CA HIS A 8 -10.50 -14.03 -3.65
C HIS A 8 -9.08 -14.56 -3.39
N TYR A 9 -8.11 -13.65 -3.31
CA TYR A 9 -6.71 -14.02 -3.05
C TYR A 9 -6.40 -14.15 -1.55
N HIS A 10 -6.73 -13.13 -0.74
CA HIS A 10 -6.67 -13.21 0.72
C HIS A 10 -7.46 -12.07 1.38
N THR A 11 -7.70 -12.21 2.69
CA THR A 11 -8.24 -11.15 3.55
C THR A 11 -7.28 -10.90 4.70
N LYS A 12 -7.16 -9.63 5.12
CA LYS A 12 -6.44 -9.23 6.33
C LYS A 12 -7.32 -8.29 7.14
N LEU A 13 -7.30 -8.47 8.46
CA LEU A 13 -7.90 -7.53 9.40
C LEU A 13 -6.78 -6.69 10.03
N MET A 14 -6.86 -5.36 9.86
CA MET A 14 -5.87 -4.42 10.37
C MET A 14 -6.45 -3.68 11.57
N MET A 15 -5.99 -4.04 12.77
CA MET A 15 -6.40 -3.39 14.01
C MET A 15 -5.29 -2.46 14.49
N LYS A 16 -5.63 -1.20 14.76
CA LYS A 16 -4.71 -0.20 15.29
C LYS A 16 -5.12 0.15 16.71
N GLU A 17 -4.30 -0.27 17.67
CA GLU A 17 -4.50 0.12 19.06
C GLU A 17 -4.34 1.64 19.24
N PRO A 18 -5.18 2.29 20.07
CA PRO A 18 -5.03 3.69 20.39
C PRO A 18 -3.62 4.00 20.91
N HIS A 19 -3.00 5.04 20.37
CA HIS A 19 -1.70 5.58 20.78
C HIS A 19 -0.47 4.67 20.60
N THR A 20 -0.64 3.36 20.42
CA THR A 20 0.45 2.38 20.31
C THR A 20 0.48 1.65 18.96
N GLY A 21 -0.56 1.81 18.13
CA GLY A 21 -0.60 1.28 16.78
C GLY A 21 0.60 1.73 15.96
N GLY A 22 1.47 0.78 15.60
CA GLY A 22 2.69 1.07 14.84
C GLY A 22 2.41 1.69 13.48
N LYS A 23 3.28 2.60 13.04
CA LYS A 23 3.25 3.13 11.68
C LYS A 23 3.69 2.05 10.69
N TRP A 24 2.89 1.83 9.65
CA TRP A 24 3.28 1.00 8.53
C TRP A 24 4.21 1.78 7.62
N ASN A 25 5.33 1.17 7.25
CA ASN A 25 6.22 1.76 6.26
C ASN A 25 5.51 1.84 4.90
N TRP A 26 5.87 2.84 4.08
CA TRP A 26 5.42 2.93 2.70
C TRP A 26 5.67 1.61 1.96
N HIS A 27 4.66 1.09 1.27
CA HIS A 27 4.76 -0.16 0.52
C HIS A 27 3.76 -0.18 -0.63
N GLN A 28 3.94 -1.13 -1.55
CA GLN A 28 2.91 -1.56 -2.48
C GLN A 28 2.56 -3.01 -2.13
N ASP A 29 1.28 -3.33 -2.05
CA ASP A 29 0.84 -4.70 -1.77
C ASP A 29 1.45 -5.71 -2.76
N TYR A 30 1.48 -5.34 -4.06
CA TYR A 30 2.07 -6.14 -5.12
C TYR A 30 3.56 -6.44 -4.91
N GLY A 31 4.30 -5.64 -4.15
CA GLY A 31 5.69 -5.93 -3.80
C GLY A 31 5.85 -7.28 -3.09
N TYR A 32 4.90 -7.60 -2.20
CA TYR A 32 4.84 -8.90 -1.53
C TYR A 32 4.36 -9.99 -2.48
N TRP A 33 3.30 -9.72 -3.24
CA TRP A 33 2.63 -10.73 -4.06
C TRP A 33 3.45 -11.17 -5.26
N TYR A 34 4.29 -10.28 -5.78
CA TYR A 34 5.29 -10.62 -6.78
C TYR A 34 6.24 -11.71 -6.29
N GLN A 35 6.66 -11.65 -5.01
CA GLN A 35 7.47 -12.70 -4.40
C GLN A 35 6.67 -13.99 -4.12
N ASN A 36 5.34 -13.92 -4.11
CA ASN A 36 4.44 -15.06 -3.96
C ASN A 36 4.01 -15.68 -5.32
N GLY A 37 4.63 -15.28 -6.43
CA GLY A 37 4.39 -15.85 -7.76
C GLY A 37 3.34 -15.11 -8.62
N CYS A 38 2.81 -13.98 -8.16
CA CYS A 38 1.94 -13.14 -9.00
C CYS A 38 2.81 -12.35 -9.99
N LEU A 39 2.85 -12.78 -11.26
CA LEU A 39 3.69 -12.16 -12.29
C LEU A 39 3.17 -10.82 -12.80
N PHE A 40 1.86 -10.57 -12.69
CA PHE A 40 1.20 -9.34 -13.12
C PHE A 40 0.38 -8.73 -11.97
N PRO A 41 0.32 -7.40 -11.86
CA PRO A 41 -0.46 -6.70 -10.84
C PRO A 41 -1.96 -6.61 -11.20
N ASP A 42 -2.52 -7.65 -11.83
CA ASP A 42 -3.91 -7.70 -12.29
C ASP A 42 -4.87 -8.04 -11.14
N MET A 43 -4.84 -7.19 -10.12
CA MET A 43 -5.53 -7.40 -8.85
C MET A 43 -5.88 -6.06 -8.20
N ALA A 44 -6.87 -6.08 -7.32
CA ALA A 44 -7.33 -4.90 -6.61
C ALA A 44 -7.55 -5.21 -5.13
N THR A 45 -7.12 -4.30 -4.26
CA THR A 45 -7.45 -4.31 -2.83
C THR A 45 -8.74 -3.53 -2.61
N VAL A 46 -9.70 -4.13 -1.90
CA VAL A 46 -10.88 -3.42 -1.39
C VAL A 46 -10.65 -3.13 0.09
N PHE A 47 -10.62 -1.85 0.45
CA PHE A 47 -10.51 -1.42 1.83
C PHE A 47 -11.90 -1.11 2.38
N ILE A 48 -12.27 -1.75 3.49
CA ILE A 48 -13.54 -1.54 4.18
C ILE A 48 -13.21 -1.05 5.59
N ALA A 49 -13.62 0.19 5.90
CA ALA A 49 -13.48 0.76 7.21
C ALA A 49 -14.56 0.17 8.15
N ILE A 50 -14.12 -0.51 9.22
CA ILE A 50 -15.02 -1.07 10.24
C ILE A 50 -15.41 0.02 11.26
N ASP A 51 -14.48 0.91 11.55
CA ASP A 51 -14.59 2.13 12.34
C ASP A 51 -14.26 3.37 11.48
N PRO A 52 -14.60 4.61 11.91
CA PRO A 52 -14.31 5.81 11.14
C PRO A 52 -12.83 5.92 10.80
N SER A 53 -12.46 6.05 9.51
CA SER A 53 -11.06 6.23 9.11
C SER A 53 -10.73 7.72 9.06
N THR A 54 -9.98 8.21 10.04
CA THR A 54 -9.65 9.64 10.18
C THR A 54 -8.15 9.87 10.27
N LYS A 55 -7.71 11.09 9.97
CA LYS A 55 -6.30 11.47 10.15
C LYS A 55 -5.82 11.28 11.58
N SER A 56 -6.70 11.55 12.57
CA SER A 56 -6.37 11.44 13.99
C SER A 56 -6.22 10.01 14.49
N ASN A 57 -6.84 9.00 13.84
CA ASN A 57 -6.66 7.59 14.18
C ASN A 57 -5.75 6.82 13.20
N GLY A 58 -5.04 7.57 12.35
CA GLY A 58 -4.08 7.01 11.41
C GLY A 58 -4.75 6.29 10.24
N CYS A 59 -5.65 6.97 9.53
CA CYS A 59 -6.23 6.48 8.28
C CYS A 59 -5.17 6.06 7.25
N LEU A 60 -5.63 5.36 6.20
CA LEU A 60 -4.77 4.97 5.09
C LEU A 60 -4.22 6.21 4.40
N ASN A 61 -2.91 6.22 4.19
CA ASN A 61 -2.21 7.24 3.44
C ASN A 61 -1.88 6.68 2.05
N VAL A 62 -2.25 7.41 0.99
CA VAL A 62 -2.00 7.03 -0.40
C VAL A 62 -1.33 8.17 -1.13
N ILE A 63 -0.25 7.88 -1.87
CA ILE A 63 0.32 8.84 -2.82
C ILE A 63 -0.48 8.74 -4.12
N LYS A 64 -1.33 9.72 -4.38
CA LYS A 64 -2.19 9.78 -5.57
C LYS A 64 -1.34 9.62 -6.83
N GLY A 65 -1.78 8.75 -7.73
CA GLY A 65 -1.08 8.49 -9.01
C GLY A 65 0.13 7.54 -8.92
N SER A 66 0.63 7.20 -7.73
CA SER A 66 1.82 6.36 -7.57
C SER A 66 1.72 4.96 -8.19
N HIS A 67 0.51 4.42 -8.36
CA HIS A 67 0.28 3.15 -9.06
C HIS A 67 0.77 3.17 -10.52
N LYS A 68 0.91 4.36 -11.13
CA LYS A 68 1.44 4.53 -12.50
C LYS A 68 2.96 4.41 -12.57
N CYS A 69 3.67 4.40 -11.44
CA CYS A 69 5.11 4.24 -11.38
C CYS A 69 5.57 2.77 -11.53
N GLY A 70 4.63 1.84 -11.75
CA GLY A 70 4.91 0.40 -11.80
C GLY A 70 5.28 -0.17 -10.43
N ARG A 71 5.94 -1.33 -10.43
CA ARG A 71 6.43 -1.97 -9.19
C ARG A 71 7.72 -1.29 -8.73
N VAL A 72 7.69 -0.73 -7.52
CA VAL A 72 8.87 -0.22 -6.83
C VAL A 72 9.58 -1.36 -6.13
N GLU A 73 10.91 -1.30 -6.06
CA GLU A 73 11.70 -2.29 -5.35
C GLU A 73 11.33 -2.35 -3.86
N HIS A 74 11.29 -3.56 -3.29
CA HIS A 74 10.93 -3.76 -1.89
C HIS A 74 12.14 -4.29 -1.11
N LYS A 75 12.46 -3.64 0.01
CA LYS A 75 13.58 -3.99 0.88
C LYS A 75 13.07 -4.30 2.28
N LYS A 76 13.76 -5.17 3.01
CA LYS A 76 13.52 -5.33 4.45
C LYS A 76 14.09 -4.12 5.18
N VAL A 77 13.22 -3.33 5.80
CA VAL A 77 13.55 -2.16 6.61
C VAL A 77 12.94 -2.35 7.99
N ALA A 78 13.79 -2.40 9.03
CA ALA A 78 13.36 -2.55 10.43
C ALA A 78 12.38 -3.73 10.66
N GLY A 79 12.64 -4.88 10.04
CA GLY A 79 11.81 -6.09 10.18
C GLY A 79 10.52 -6.10 9.36
N GLN A 80 10.19 -5.03 8.63
CA GLN A 80 9.08 -4.96 7.70
C GLN A 80 9.58 -4.92 6.26
N THR A 81 8.85 -5.51 5.31
CA THR A 81 9.13 -5.32 3.89
C THR A 81 8.48 -4.01 3.45
N GLY A 82 9.28 -3.03 3.04
CA GLY A 82 8.79 -1.71 2.60
C GLY A 82 9.25 -1.42 1.17
N ALA A 83 8.55 -0.50 0.51
CA ALA A 83 9.04 0.09 -0.72
C ALA A 83 10.36 0.84 -0.44
N ASP A 84 11.26 0.85 -1.42
CA ASP A 84 12.51 1.59 -1.34
C ASP A 84 12.24 3.07 -1.05
N VAL A 85 12.72 3.54 0.10
CA VAL A 85 12.47 4.90 0.62
C VAL A 85 13.01 5.97 -0.34
N GLU A 86 14.15 5.73 -1.00
CA GLU A 86 14.69 6.68 -1.97
C GLU A 86 13.73 6.83 -3.15
N ARG A 87 13.15 5.73 -3.63
CA ARG A 87 12.16 5.75 -4.71
C ARG A 87 10.88 6.46 -4.28
N VAL A 88 10.38 6.18 -3.08
CA VAL A 88 9.20 6.86 -2.53
C VAL A 88 9.42 8.37 -2.45
N ASN A 89 10.57 8.80 -1.97
CA ASN A 89 10.93 10.22 -1.90
C ASN A 89 10.99 10.90 -3.27
N GLN A 90 11.42 10.20 -4.32
CA GLN A 90 11.39 10.73 -5.68
C GLN A 90 9.95 10.83 -6.23
N ILE A 91 9.11 9.82 -5.97
CA ILE A 91 7.70 9.84 -6.38
C ILE A 91 6.97 11.04 -5.77
N MET A 92 7.15 11.30 -4.47
CA MET A 92 6.51 12.44 -3.79
C MET A 92 6.92 13.81 -4.33
N LYS A 93 8.07 13.92 -5.01
CA LYS A 93 8.53 15.18 -5.64
C LYS A 93 7.97 15.37 -7.04
N PHE A 94 7.36 14.34 -7.64
CA PHE A 94 6.92 14.39 -9.02
C PHE A 94 5.60 15.20 -9.14
N PRO A 95 5.48 16.13 -10.11
CA PRO A 95 4.25 16.92 -10.27
C PRO A 95 3.00 16.05 -10.43
N GLY A 96 1.96 16.35 -9.63
CA GLY A 96 0.71 15.60 -9.62
C GLY A 96 0.69 14.33 -8.76
N MET A 97 1.79 14.02 -8.07
CA MET A 97 1.83 13.01 -7.00
C MET A 97 1.60 13.71 -5.66
N GLU A 98 0.43 13.48 -5.06
CA GLU A 98 0.02 14.18 -3.83
C GLU A 98 -0.35 13.16 -2.76
N LEU A 99 -0.01 13.48 -1.50
CA LEU A 99 -0.47 12.70 -0.36
C LEU A 99 -1.98 12.88 -0.20
N THR A 100 -2.68 11.76 -0.12
CA THR A 100 -4.11 11.67 0.16
C THR A 100 -4.32 10.79 1.39
N GLU A 101 -5.26 11.20 2.23
CA GLU A 101 -5.57 10.62 3.54
C GLU A 101 -7.08 10.50 3.71
#